data_AF-A0A8T6N877-F1
#
_entry.id   AF-A0A8T6N877-F1
#
_cell.length_a   1.000
_cell.length_b   1.000
_cell.length_c   1.000
_cell.angle_alpha   90.00
_cell.angle_beta   90.00
_cell.angle_gamma   90.00
#
_symmetry.space_group_name_H-M   'P 1'
#
loop_
_entity.id
_entity.type
_entity.pdbx_description
1 polymer ?
#
loop_
_entity_poly.entity_id
_entity_poly.type
_entity_poly.pdbx_seq_one_letter_code
_entity_poly.pdbx_strand_id
1 'polypeptide(L)' 'VVGRSFHQFEPHGTTGVLVLSESHFSAHTYPELNKIYIDVFCCSPYFDPESTAIIIEEEFAALSGSWQVVGR' A
#
# COMPACT_ATOMS: atom_id res chain seq x y z
N VAL A 1 1.12 14.51 -2.92
CA VAL A 1 1.92 13.56 -3.74
C VAL A 1 2.92 14.36 -4.54
N VAL A 2 4.21 14.10 -4.41
CA VAL A 2 5.29 14.79 -5.14
C VAL A 2 5.85 13.97 -6.30
N GLY A 3 5.59 12.66 -6.34
CA GLY A 3 6.00 11.77 -7.43
C GLY A 3 5.14 10.51 -7.49
N ARG A 4 5.07 9.90 -8.67
CA ARG A 4 4.32 8.66 -8.92
C ARG A 4 5.10 7.80 -9.90
N SER A 5 5.23 6.51 -9.63
CA SER A 5 5.81 5.53 -10.55
C SER A 5 5.00 4.24 -10.48
N PHE A 6 4.67 3.68 -11.63
CA PHE A 6 3.93 2.44 -11.75
C PHE A 6 4.57 1.56 -12.82
N HIS A 7 4.65 0.28 -12.55
CA HIS A 7 5.15 -0.71 -13.50
C HIS A 7 4.22 -1.92 -13.50
N GLN A 8 3.65 -2.21 -14.67
CA GLN A 8 2.90 -3.42 -14.94
C GLN A 8 3.88 -4.49 -15.40
N PHE A 9 3.92 -5.62 -14.70
CA PHE A 9 4.72 -6.78 -15.08
C PHE A 9 3.92 -7.71 -16.00
N GLU A 10 4.66 -8.44 -16.83
CA GLU A 10 4.16 -9.53 -17.65
C GLU A 10 4.49 -10.87 -16.99
N PRO A 11 3.58 -11.85 -16.97
CA PRO A 11 2.23 -11.81 -17.54
C PRO A 11 1.17 -11.12 -16.66
N HIS A 12 1.50 -10.79 -15.41
CA HIS A 12 0.59 -10.13 -14.47
C HIS A 12 1.38 -9.52 -13.30
N GLY A 13 0.68 -8.75 -12.46
CA GLY A 13 1.23 -8.10 -11.28
C GLY A 13 1.68 -6.67 -11.54
N THR A 14 1.65 -5.84 -10.52
CA THR A 14 1.89 -4.41 -10.62
C THR A 14 2.67 -3.96 -9.39
N THR A 15 3.68 -3.12 -9.61
CA THR A 15 4.29 -2.32 -8.54
C THR A 15 3.92 -0.86 -8.74
N GLY A 16 3.50 -0.19 -7.66
CA GLY A 16 3.19 1.23 -7.65
C GLY A 16 3.83 1.91 -6.45
N VAL A 17 4.36 3.12 -6.67
CA VAL A 17 4.91 3.97 -5.60
C VAL A 17 4.38 5.38 -5.76
N LEU A 18 3.82 5.91 -4.68
CA LEU A 18 3.48 7.32 -4.51
C LEU A 18 4.50 7.94 -3.55
N VAL A 19 5.31 8.85 -4.06
CA VAL A 19 6.22 9.64 -3.25
C VAL A 19 5.43 10.81 -2.66
N LEU A 20 5.43 10.93 -1.34
CA LEU A 20 4.86 12.05 -0.59
C LEU A 20 5.99 13.00 -0.19
N SER A 21 5.70 14.09 0.53
CA SER A 21 6.72 15.12 0.82
C SER A 21 7.96 14.56 1.54
N GLU A 22 7.78 13.75 2.59
CA GLU A 22 8.86 13.14 3.38
C GLU A 22 8.59 11.66 3.70
N SER A 23 7.71 11.04 2.91
CA SER A 23 7.16 9.72 3.18
C SER A 23 6.70 9.08 1.86
N HIS A 24 6.12 7.87 1.89
CA HIS A 24 5.74 7.18 0.67
C HIS A 24 4.66 6.13 0.92
N PHE A 25 3.85 5.87 -0.11
CA PHE A 25 3.00 4.68 -0.18
C PHE A 25 3.54 3.79 -1.30
N SER A 26 3.70 2.50 -1.04
CA SER A 26 4.08 1.52 -2.06
C SER A 26 3.17 0.31 -2.02
N ALA A 27 2.93 -0.28 -3.18
CA ALA A 27 2.09 -1.45 -3.32
C ALA A 27 2.68 -2.42 -4.36
N HIS A 28 2.58 -3.71 -4.06
CA HIS A 28 3.04 -4.81 -4.91
C HIS A 28 1.95 -5.87 -4.99
N THR A 29 1.44 -6.15 -6.19
CA THR A 29 0.44 -7.19 -6.42
C THR A 29 1.08 -8.47 -6.96
N TYR A 30 0.60 -9.61 -6.46
CA TYR A 30 0.95 -10.96 -6.91
C TYR A 30 -0.35 -11.71 -7.24
N PRO A 31 -0.95 -11.47 -8.41
CA PRO A 31 -2.23 -12.06 -8.80
C PRO A 31 -2.24 -13.59 -8.76
N GLU A 32 -1.13 -14.23 -9.10
CA GLU A 32 -0.95 -15.68 -9.05
C GLU A 32 -1.06 -16.28 -7.64
N LEU A 33 -0.92 -15.45 -6.61
CA LEU A 33 -1.11 -15.83 -5.20
C LEU A 33 -2.39 -15.24 -4.61
N ASN A 34 -3.15 -14.44 -5.37
CA ASN A 34 -4.23 -13.58 -4.86
C ASN A 34 -3.78 -12.73 -3.66
N LYS A 35 -2.60 -12.12 -3.76
CA LYS A 35 -2.01 -11.32 -2.68
C LYS A 35 -1.61 -9.92 -3.13
N ILE A 36 -1.63 -9.02 -2.16
CA ILE A 36 -1.08 -7.67 -2.28
C ILE A 36 -0.27 -7.35 -1.01
N TYR A 37 0.85 -6.65 -1.18
CA TYR A 37 1.66 -6.13 -0.09
C TYR A 37 1.71 -4.61 -0.22
N ILE A 38 1.42 -3.90 0.86
CA ILE A 38 1.36 -2.43 0.88
C ILE A 38 2.19 -1.93 2.04
N ASP A 39 3.01 -0.91 1.77
CA ASP A 39 3.68 -0.11 2.79
C ASP A 39 3.12 1.32 2.75
N VAL A 40 2.78 1.83 3.94
CA VAL A 40 2.21 3.17 4.11
C VAL A 40 3.04 3.91 5.14
N PHE A 41 4.04 4.65 4.68
CA PHE A 41 4.78 5.56 5.52
C PHE A 41 4.21 6.97 5.37
N CYS A 42 3.69 7.53 6.47
CA CYS A 42 3.05 8.84 6.49
C CYS A 42 3.58 9.69 7.65
N CYS A 43 3.92 10.95 7.38
CA CYS A 43 4.37 11.92 8.39
C CYS A 43 3.26 12.84 8.90
N SER A 44 2.03 12.71 8.39
CA SER A 44 0.92 13.56 8.80
C SER A 44 0.49 13.21 10.23
N PRO A 45 0.33 14.19 11.15
CA PRO A 45 -0.19 13.93 12.49
C PRO A 45 -1.66 13.51 12.50
N TYR A 46 -2.38 13.69 11.38
CA TYR A 46 -3.75 13.25 11.19
C TYR A 46 -3.87 11.87 10.54
N PHE A 47 -2.74 11.21 10.29
CA PHE A 47 -2.75 9.89 9.69
C PHE A 47 -3.10 8.83 10.74
N ASP A 48 -4.14 8.07 10.45
CA ASP A 48 -4.54 6.92 11.26
C ASP A 48 -4.16 5.62 10.53
N PRO A 49 -3.14 4.88 10.99
CA PRO A 49 -2.71 3.65 10.35
C PRO A 49 -3.77 2.54 10.43
N GLU A 50 -4.57 2.49 11.50
CA GLU A 50 -5.56 1.42 11.71
C GLU A 50 -6.73 1.61 10.75
N SER A 51 -7.31 2.81 10.69
CA SER A 51 -8.34 3.14 9.70
C SER A 51 -7.84 2.95 8.26
N THR A 52 -6.58 3.29 8.00
CA THR A 52 -5.99 3.10 6.66
C THR A 52 -5.90 1.61 6.29
N ALA A 53 -5.50 0.75 7.23
CA ALA A 53 -5.46 -0.69 6.99
C ALA A 53 -6.85 -1.27 6.70
N ILE A 54 -7.87 -0.85 7.44
CA ILE A 54 -9.27 -1.27 7.22
C ILE A 54 -9.74 -0.85 5.82
N ILE A 55 -9.54 0.43 5.45
CA ILE A 55 -9.92 0.93 4.11
C ILE A 55 -9.22 0.13 3.02
N ILE A 56 -7.93 -0.18 3.18
CA ILE A 56 -7.18 -1.00 2.23
C ILE A 56 -7.81 -2.40 2.09
N GLU A 57 -8.13 -3.06 3.21
CA GLU A 57 -8.76 -4.39 3.18
C GLU A 57 -10.12 -4.35 2.48
N GLU A 58 -10.94 -3.33 2.73
CA GLU A 58 -12.24 -3.13 2.08
C GLU A 58 -12.11 -2.87 0.57
N GLU A 59 -11.23 -1.95 0.18
CA GLU A 59 -11.00 -1.57 -1.23
C GLU A 59 -10.49 -2.74 -2.08
N PHE A 60 -9.69 -3.62 -1.50
CA PHE A 60 -9.20 -4.83 -2.16
C PHE A 60 -10.11 -6.05 -1.98
N ALA A 61 -11.25 -5.90 -1.30
CA ALA A 61 -12.14 -7.00 -0.93
C ALA A 61 -11.37 -8.19 -0.31
N ALA A 62 -10.40 -7.86 0.56
CA ALA A 62 -9.49 -8.83 1.13
C ALA A 62 -10.27 -9.81 2.02
N LEU A 63 -10.11 -11.11 1.76
CA LEU A 63 -10.70 -12.15 2.61
C LEU A 63 -9.99 -12.23 3.98
N SER A 64 -8.72 -11.84 4.02
CA SER A 64 -7.91 -11.74 5.23
C SER A 64 -6.72 -10.81 5.00
N GLY A 65 -6.28 -10.18 6.08
CA GLY A 65 -5.10 -9.31 6.10
C GLY A 65 -4.31 -9.48 7.38
N SER A 66 -3.03 -9.14 7.32
CA SER A 66 -2.17 -8.98 8.49
C SER A 66 -1.35 -7.72 8.31
N TRP A 67 -1.44 -6.81 9.27
CA TRP A 67 -0.70 -5.56 9.24
C TRP A 67 -0.13 -5.26 10.64
N GLN A 68 0.83 -4.36 10.68
CA GLN A 68 1.46 -3.92 11.91
C GLN A 68 1.79 -2.43 11.79
N VAL A 69 1.67 -1.71 12.89
CA VAL A 69 2.13 -0.33 12.99
C VAL A 69 3.54 -0.35 13.52
N VAL A 70 4.49 0.13 12.72
CA VAL A 70 5.87 0.30 13.14
C VAL A 70 6.05 1.77 13.52
N GLY A 71 6.42 2.01 14.79
CA GLY A 71 6.78 3.34 15.25
C GLY A 71 8.01 3.88 14.51
N ARG A 72 8.09 5.21 14.41
CA ARG A 72 9.24 5.89 13.83
C ARG A 72 10.44 5.89 14.78
#